data_AF-A0A7G7CQG0-F1
#
_entry.id   AF-A0A7G7CQG0-F1
#
_cell.length_a   1.000
_cell.length_b   1.000
_cell.length_c   1.000
_cell.angle_alpha   90.00
_cell.angle_beta   90.00
_cell.angle_gamma   90.00
#
_symmetry.space_group_name_H-M   'P 1'
#
loop_
_entity.id
_entity.type
_entity.pdbx_description
1 polymer ?
#
loop_
_entity_poly.entity_id
_entity_poly.type
_entity_poly.pdbx_seq_one_letter_code
_entity_poly.pdbx_strand_id
1 'polypeptide(L)'
;MPGPSVRSSSSSQPARSAPQVSSEAGLVAAEPSKPSKSAKSVRFPRISPVVGHVAGYVAVSIAVFAVAGALWGWWRPMVAGVVSEGGLKLDSLSTAAADSYFSFAAWTAVLALPLSLRFFHKFPTPDPGIGAIMGAGVGAGVGSIAFYLAGAAVAGFRGTRDFHAAELGQRIELVPPLEPGLGFTMAPLIATMAVWAAVFVYGTLPDEASESEGVDS
;
A
#
# COMPACT_ATOMS: atom_id res chain seq x y z
N MET A 1 -57.53 -10.81 -51.14
CA MET A 1 -58.28 -9.72 -51.78
C MET A 1 -57.60 -8.40 -51.46
N PRO A 2 -57.06 -7.66 -52.44
CA PRO A 2 -56.49 -6.33 -52.24
C PRO A 2 -57.52 -5.24 -52.55
N GLY A 3 -57.59 -4.22 -51.71
CA GLY A 3 -58.40 -3.01 -51.91
C GLY A 3 -57.60 -1.78 -51.48
N PRO A 4 -57.47 -0.75 -52.34
CA PRO A 4 -56.62 0.41 -52.11
C PRO A 4 -57.41 1.59 -51.52
N SER A 5 -56.70 2.60 -50.99
CA SER A 5 -57.01 4.05 -50.96
C SER A 5 -56.29 4.69 -49.76
N VAL A 6 -55.86 5.95 -49.72
CA VAL A 6 -55.66 7.09 -50.63
C VAL A 6 -54.76 8.04 -49.83
N ARG A 7 -53.84 8.74 -50.51
CA ARG A 7 -53.00 9.82 -49.99
C ARG A 7 -53.83 11.11 -49.87
N SER A 8 -53.65 11.89 -48.81
CA SER A 8 -53.80 13.35 -48.87
C SER A 8 -52.95 14.04 -47.80
N SER A 9 -52.50 15.23 -48.15
CA SER A 9 -51.31 15.93 -47.65
C SER A 9 -51.69 17.16 -46.82
N SER A 10 -50.69 17.69 -46.11
CA SER A 10 -50.43 19.12 -45.84
C SER A 10 -51.12 19.80 -44.66
N SER A 11 -50.31 20.32 -43.73
CA SER A 11 -50.28 21.71 -43.23
C SER A 11 -49.37 21.76 -41.98
N SER A 12 -48.07 22.03 -42.11
CA SER A 12 -47.42 23.35 -41.93
C SER A 12 -47.44 23.92 -40.49
N GLN A 13 -46.25 24.04 -39.88
CA GLN A 13 -45.94 25.08 -38.90
C GLN A 13 -44.44 25.42 -38.91
N PRO A 14 -44.05 26.71 -38.73
CA PRO A 14 -42.83 27.25 -39.31
C PRO A 14 -41.67 27.48 -38.31
N ALA A 15 -40.51 27.74 -38.92
CA ALA A 15 -39.23 28.04 -38.30
C ALA A 15 -39.10 29.48 -37.74
N ARG A 16 -38.28 29.57 -36.68
CA ARG A 16 -37.44 30.67 -36.18
C ARG A 16 -37.50 32.03 -36.89
N SER A 17 -37.62 33.10 -36.09
CA SER A 17 -36.55 34.10 -35.80
C SER A 17 -37.16 35.46 -35.38
N ALA A 18 -36.73 36.03 -34.25
CA ALA A 18 -36.90 37.45 -33.92
C ALA A 18 -35.81 37.91 -32.91
N PRO A 19 -35.44 39.20 -32.88
CA PRO A 19 -34.05 39.64 -32.73
C PRO A 19 -33.72 40.45 -31.46
N GLN A 20 -32.44 40.82 -31.40
CA GLN A 20 -31.70 41.56 -30.37
C GLN A 20 -32.33 42.85 -29.84
N VAL A 21 -32.11 43.07 -28.54
CA VAL A 21 -32.34 44.32 -27.81
C VAL A 21 -31.04 45.11 -27.78
N SER A 22 -31.03 46.30 -28.38
CA SER A 22 -30.04 47.35 -28.17
C SER A 22 -30.56 48.34 -27.13
N SER A 23 -29.80 48.56 -26.06
CA SER A 23 -30.00 49.69 -25.15
C SER A 23 -28.64 50.29 -24.82
N GLU A 24 -28.34 51.42 -25.46
CA GLU A 24 -27.21 52.29 -25.12
C GLU A 24 -27.59 53.32 -24.05
N ALA A 25 -26.54 53.79 -23.38
CA ALA A 25 -26.38 55.08 -22.73
C ALA A 25 -26.93 55.27 -21.29
N GLY A 26 -25.98 55.37 -20.36
CA GLY A 26 -26.19 55.84 -18.99
C GLY A 26 -24.86 55.99 -18.25
N LEU A 27 -24.06 56.96 -18.68
CA LEU A 27 -22.77 57.35 -18.10
C LEU A 27 -23.00 58.17 -16.80
N VAL A 28 -22.54 57.68 -15.65
CA VAL A 28 -22.33 58.48 -14.42
C VAL A 28 -21.00 58.06 -13.78
N ALA A 29 -20.16 59.05 -13.47
CA ALA A 29 -18.79 58.91 -13.00
C ALA A 29 -18.65 59.11 -11.46
N ALA A 30 -17.49 58.66 -10.94
CA ALA A 30 -16.86 58.86 -9.62
C ALA A 30 -17.34 57.90 -8.49
N GLU A 31 -16.52 57.23 -7.65
CA GLU A 31 -15.17 57.49 -7.08
C GLU A 31 -14.45 56.17 -6.69
N PRO A 32 -13.15 56.18 -6.29
CA PRO A 32 -12.26 55.02 -6.29
C PRO A 32 -12.30 54.20 -4.98
N SER A 33 -12.76 52.94 -5.06
CA SER A 33 -12.61 51.98 -3.95
C SER A 33 -11.29 51.21 -4.06
N LYS A 34 -10.36 51.56 -3.16
CA LYS A 34 -9.15 50.88 -2.66
C LYS A 34 -8.78 49.53 -3.31
N PRO A 35 -7.49 49.29 -3.64
CA PRO A 35 -7.04 47.97 -4.07
C PRO A 35 -7.22 46.96 -2.93
N SER A 36 -8.22 46.10 -3.05
CA SER A 36 -8.32 44.88 -2.27
C SER A 36 -7.05 44.08 -2.52
N LYS A 37 -6.17 44.03 -1.52
CA LYS A 37 -4.97 43.20 -1.55
C LYS A 37 -5.42 41.77 -1.81
N SER A 38 -5.22 41.31 -3.05
CA SER A 38 -5.38 39.94 -3.46
C SER A 38 -4.49 39.09 -2.56
N ALA A 39 -5.11 38.51 -1.53
CA ALA A 39 -4.48 37.48 -0.73
C ALA A 39 -4.22 36.32 -1.70
N LYS A 40 -2.95 36.14 -2.07
CA LYS A 40 -2.48 34.93 -2.75
C LYS A 40 -2.92 33.76 -1.88
N SER A 41 -4.04 33.13 -2.23
CA SER A 41 -4.43 31.87 -1.65
C SER A 41 -3.32 30.90 -2.01
N VAL A 42 -2.57 30.48 -1.00
CA VAL A 42 -1.60 29.39 -1.14
C VAL A 42 -2.44 28.17 -1.46
N ARG A 43 -2.62 27.89 -2.77
CA ARG A 43 -3.22 26.65 -3.23
C ARG A 43 -2.23 25.56 -2.86
N PHE A 44 -2.45 24.93 -1.71
CA PHE A 44 -1.79 23.69 -1.39
C PHE A 44 -2.04 22.72 -2.55
N PRO A 45 -0.99 22.09 -3.10
CA PRO A 45 -1.16 21.14 -4.19
C PRO A 45 -2.13 20.05 -3.71
N ARG A 46 -3.23 19.88 -4.45
CA ARG A 46 -4.19 18.80 -4.18
C ARG A 46 -3.51 17.48 -4.49
N ILE A 47 -2.97 16.82 -3.45
CA ILE A 47 -2.44 15.47 -3.55
C ILE A 47 -3.57 14.58 -4.08
N SER A 48 -3.29 13.77 -5.10
CA SER A 48 -4.31 12.88 -5.63
C SER A 48 -4.72 11.87 -4.55
N PRO A 49 -6.02 11.51 -4.45
CA PRO A 49 -6.48 10.56 -3.45
C PRO A 49 -5.70 9.24 -3.47
N VAL A 50 -5.29 8.79 -4.66
CA VAL A 50 -4.48 7.57 -4.87
C VAL A 50 -3.15 7.62 -4.12
N VAL A 51 -2.41 8.73 -4.16
CA VAL A 51 -1.13 8.87 -3.46
C VAL A 51 -1.33 8.82 -1.94
N GLY A 52 -2.41 9.43 -1.44
CA GLY A 52 -2.77 9.36 -0.02
C GLY A 52 -3.07 7.94 0.46
N HIS A 53 -3.76 7.14 -0.36
CA HIS A 53 -4.09 5.74 -0.03
C HIS A 53 -2.85 4.85 0.00
N VAL A 54 -1.95 4.97 -0.98
CA VAL A 54 -0.69 4.21 -1.01
C VAL A 54 0.19 4.59 0.18
N ALA A 55 0.34 5.89 0.47
CA ALA A 55 1.09 6.36 1.63
C ALA A 55 0.50 5.83 2.95
N GLY A 56 -0.83 5.83 3.08
CA GLY A 56 -1.53 5.26 4.22
C GLY A 56 -1.27 3.75 4.38
N TYR A 57 -1.29 3.00 3.27
CA TYR A 57 -0.95 1.57 3.28
C TYR A 57 0.49 1.32 3.73
N VAL A 58 1.46 2.07 3.20
CA VAL A 58 2.87 1.96 3.60
C VAL A 58 3.03 2.26 5.10
N ALA A 59 2.39 3.32 5.60
CA ALA A 59 2.43 3.67 7.02
C ALA A 59 1.86 2.55 7.91
N VAL A 60 0.70 1.99 7.53
CA VAL A 60 0.10 0.85 8.26
C VAL A 60 1.00 -0.38 8.18
N SER A 61 1.63 -0.63 7.03
CA SER A 61 2.55 -1.76 6.84
C SER A 61 3.76 -1.63 7.76
N ILE A 62 4.38 -0.44 7.82
CA ILE A 62 5.47 -0.15 8.74
C ILE A 62 5.02 -0.41 10.19
N ALA A 63 3.87 0.11 10.61
CA ALA A 63 3.39 -0.04 11.99
C ALA A 63 3.15 -1.51 12.35
N VAL A 64 2.43 -2.26 11.51
CA VAL A 64 2.12 -3.68 11.76
C VAL A 64 3.39 -4.53 11.79
N PHE A 65 4.28 -4.34 10.81
CA PHE A 65 5.53 -5.07 10.74
C PHE A 65 6.48 -4.69 11.88
N ALA A 66 6.55 -3.43 12.29
CA ALA A 66 7.39 -3.01 13.41
C ALA A 66 6.93 -3.64 14.72
N VAL A 67 5.62 -3.63 15.00
CA VAL A 67 5.06 -4.27 16.21
C VAL A 67 5.32 -5.78 16.19
N ALA A 68 5.02 -6.45 15.07
CA ALA A 68 5.27 -7.88 14.95
C ALA A 68 6.78 -8.22 15.05
N GLY A 69 7.63 -7.37 14.47
CA GLY A 69 9.08 -7.50 14.53
C GLY A 69 9.61 -7.36 15.95
N ALA A 70 9.09 -6.41 16.72
CA ALA A 70 9.39 -6.27 18.14
C ALA A 70 9.01 -7.52 18.94
N LEU A 71 7.80 -8.06 18.74
CA LEU A 71 7.35 -9.29 19.39
C LEU A 71 8.23 -10.50 19.00
N TRP A 72 8.54 -10.62 17.70
CA TRP A 72 9.42 -11.69 17.21
C TRP A 72 10.84 -11.58 17.76
N GLY A 73 11.41 -10.36 17.80
CA GLY A 73 12.72 -10.08 18.38
C GLY A 73 12.78 -10.44 19.86
N TRP A 74 11.68 -10.22 20.59
CA TRP A 74 11.56 -10.68 21.98
C TRP A 74 11.58 -12.21 22.09
N TRP A 75 10.99 -12.94 21.14
CA TRP A 75 10.95 -14.41 21.17
C TRP A 75 12.20 -15.11 20.63
N ARG A 76 13.16 -14.39 20.05
CA ARG A 76 14.36 -15.03 19.47
C ARG A 76 15.17 -15.78 20.54
N PRO A 77 15.59 -17.02 20.26
CA PRO A 77 16.47 -17.77 21.16
C PRO A 77 17.84 -17.09 21.24
N MET A 78 18.38 -17.02 22.46
CA MET A 78 19.74 -16.55 22.72
C MET A 78 20.72 -17.71 22.63
N VAL A 79 21.93 -17.43 22.17
CA VAL A 79 23.01 -18.41 22.16
C VAL A 79 24.02 -18.01 23.22
N ALA A 80 24.34 -18.94 24.11
CA ALA A 80 25.42 -18.75 25.06
C ALA A 80 26.77 -19.04 24.38
N GLY A 81 27.77 -18.24 24.71
CA GLY A 81 29.16 -18.46 24.32
C GLY A 81 30.08 -18.25 25.51
N VAL A 82 31.27 -18.84 25.42
CA VAL A 82 32.35 -18.65 26.39
C VAL A 82 33.46 -17.81 25.74
N VAL A 83 33.94 -16.79 26.45
CA VAL A 83 35.07 -15.96 26.00
C VAL A 83 36.35 -16.81 26.05
N SER A 84 37.05 -16.90 24.92
CA SER A 84 38.29 -17.67 24.74
C SER A 84 39.43 -16.75 24.27
N GLU A 85 40.69 -17.17 24.43
CA GLU A 85 41.90 -16.36 24.14
C GLU A 85 42.04 -15.90 22.68
N GLY A 86 41.20 -16.40 21.77
CA GLY A 86 41.16 -16.01 20.35
C GLY A 86 39.80 -15.53 19.86
N GLY A 87 38.82 -15.31 20.74
CA GLY A 87 37.46 -14.88 20.37
C GLY A 87 36.36 -15.58 21.16
N LEU A 88 35.12 -15.48 20.67
CA LEU A 88 33.96 -16.07 21.34
C LEU A 88 33.68 -17.49 20.83
N LYS A 89 33.68 -18.49 21.70
CA LYS A 89 33.32 -19.88 21.35
C LYS A 89 31.83 -20.08 21.63
N LEU A 90 31.04 -20.24 20.58
CA LEU A 90 29.58 -20.34 20.64
C LEU A 90 29.14 -21.81 20.55
N ASP A 91 28.21 -22.23 21.41
CA ASP A 91 27.82 -23.64 21.52
C ASP A 91 26.93 -24.15 20.36
N SER A 92 26.20 -23.27 19.65
CA SER A 92 25.16 -23.72 18.71
C SER A 92 24.86 -22.78 17.51
N LEU A 93 25.87 -22.07 17.02
CA LEU A 93 25.69 -21.00 16.00
C LEU A 93 24.98 -21.45 14.70
N SER A 94 25.28 -22.65 14.20
CA SER A 94 24.80 -23.07 12.87
C SER A 94 23.28 -23.25 12.80
N THR A 95 22.68 -23.87 13.82
CA THR A 95 21.23 -24.09 13.87
C THR A 95 20.49 -22.80 14.20
N ALA A 96 21.00 -22.00 15.15
CA ALA A 96 20.34 -20.78 15.59
C ALA A 96 20.29 -19.69 14.49
N ALA A 97 21.32 -19.60 13.65
CA ALA A 97 21.35 -18.67 12.53
C ALA A 97 20.34 -19.05 11.44
N ALA A 98 20.28 -20.34 11.06
CA ALA A 98 19.33 -20.84 10.08
C ALA A 98 17.88 -20.69 10.57
N ASP A 99 17.57 -21.05 11.82
CA ASP A 99 16.23 -20.90 12.41
C ASP A 99 15.80 -19.43 12.47
N SER A 100 16.72 -18.52 12.80
CA SER A 100 16.44 -17.09 12.80
C SER A 100 16.11 -16.56 11.40
N TYR A 101 16.80 -17.07 10.37
CA TYR A 101 16.52 -16.73 8.98
C TYR A 101 15.15 -17.26 8.51
N PHE A 102 14.86 -18.54 8.73
CA PHE A 102 13.59 -19.14 8.33
C PHE A 102 12.40 -18.55 9.08
N SER A 103 12.55 -18.28 10.38
CA SER A 103 11.50 -17.63 11.15
C SER A 103 11.25 -16.20 10.67
N PHE A 104 12.28 -15.42 10.35
CA PHE A 104 12.12 -14.09 9.75
C PHE A 104 11.35 -14.16 8.42
N ALA A 105 11.75 -15.05 7.52
CA ALA A 105 11.08 -15.24 6.23
C ALA A 105 9.61 -15.66 6.40
N ALA A 106 9.33 -16.59 7.33
CA ALA A 106 7.98 -17.07 7.60
C ALA A 106 7.08 -15.97 8.17
N TRP A 107 7.54 -15.24 9.19
CA TRP A 107 6.75 -14.17 9.82
C TRP A 107 6.44 -13.03 8.85
N THR A 108 7.44 -12.60 8.08
CA THR A 108 7.26 -11.52 7.10
C THR A 108 6.33 -11.93 5.95
N ALA A 109 6.38 -13.18 5.50
CA ALA A 109 5.43 -13.73 4.53
C ALA A 109 4.00 -13.79 5.07
N VAL A 110 3.83 -14.32 6.29
CA VAL A 110 2.51 -14.43 6.96
C VAL A 110 1.87 -13.07 7.19
N LEU A 111 2.66 -12.01 7.45
CA LEU A 111 2.15 -10.65 7.59
C LEU A 111 1.84 -9.99 6.24
N ALA A 112 2.71 -10.20 5.24
CA ALA A 112 2.57 -9.59 3.92
C ALA A 112 1.28 -10.05 3.20
N LEU A 113 0.92 -11.33 3.33
CA LEU A 113 -0.24 -11.92 2.65
C LEU A 113 -1.58 -11.22 3.01
N PRO A 114 -2.06 -11.21 4.27
CA PRO A 114 -3.34 -10.61 4.60
C PRO A 114 -3.34 -9.08 4.42
N LEU A 115 -2.18 -8.43 4.61
CA LEU A 115 -2.10 -6.97 4.50
C LEU A 115 -2.22 -6.51 3.05
N SER A 116 -1.58 -7.22 2.11
CA SER A 116 -1.67 -6.95 0.68
C SER A 116 -3.06 -7.29 0.11
N LEU A 117 -3.69 -8.37 0.57
CA LEU A 117 -5.09 -8.68 0.23
C LEU A 117 -6.05 -7.61 0.74
N ARG A 118 -5.86 -7.13 1.98
CA ARG A 118 -6.68 -6.04 2.53
C ARG A 118 -6.48 -4.73 1.77
N PHE A 119 -5.25 -4.44 1.33
CA PHE A 119 -4.95 -3.32 0.46
C PHE A 119 -5.73 -3.43 -0.86
N PHE A 120 -5.68 -4.59 -1.52
CA PHE A 120 -6.43 -4.83 -2.76
C PHE A 120 -7.94 -4.60 -2.59
N HIS A 121 -8.56 -5.15 -1.55
CA HIS A 121 -10.01 -5.03 -1.34
C HIS A 121 -10.46 -3.61 -0.96
N LYS A 122 -9.65 -2.89 -0.17
CA LYS A 122 -10.03 -1.57 0.34
C LYS A 122 -9.81 -0.46 -0.69
N PHE A 123 -8.99 -0.71 -1.71
CA PHE A 123 -8.69 0.25 -2.76
C PHE A 123 -9.05 -0.31 -4.14
N PRO A 124 -10.36 -0.52 -4.41
CA PRO A 124 -10.82 -0.88 -5.74
C PRO A 124 -10.47 0.26 -6.68
N THR A 125 -9.41 0.04 -7.45
CA THR A 125 -9.07 0.90 -8.58
C THR A 125 -9.88 0.36 -9.76
N PRO A 126 -10.43 1.19 -10.65
CA PRO A 126 -11.20 0.70 -11.80
C PRO A 126 -10.43 -0.34 -12.63
N ASP A 127 -9.11 -0.18 -12.69
CA ASP A 127 -8.16 -1.13 -13.26
C ASP A 127 -7.07 -1.43 -12.22
N PRO A 128 -7.23 -2.44 -11.34
CA PRO A 128 -6.18 -2.83 -10.40
C PRO A 128 -5.08 -3.55 -11.19
N GLY A 129 -4.26 -2.78 -11.90
CA GLY A 129 -3.17 -3.29 -12.73
C GLY A 129 -1.84 -3.35 -11.97
N ILE A 130 -0.77 -3.11 -12.72
CA ILE A 130 0.62 -3.13 -12.24
C ILE A 130 0.85 -2.20 -11.04
N GLY A 131 0.11 -1.09 -10.95
CA GLY A 131 0.22 -0.14 -9.83
C GLY A 131 -0.14 -0.73 -8.47
N ALA A 132 -1.17 -1.58 -8.39
CA ALA A 132 -1.57 -2.24 -7.14
C ALA A 132 -0.52 -3.27 -6.71
N ILE A 133 0.03 -4.03 -7.67
CA ILE A 133 1.10 -5.00 -7.44
C ILE A 133 2.35 -4.30 -6.90
N MET A 134 2.78 -3.22 -7.56
CA MET A 134 3.96 -2.45 -7.14
C MET A 134 3.76 -1.78 -5.78
N GLY A 135 2.57 -1.19 -5.54
CA GLY A 135 2.24 -0.58 -4.25
C GLY A 135 2.26 -1.59 -3.09
N ALA A 136 1.70 -2.78 -3.31
CA ALA A 136 1.72 -3.86 -2.33
C ALA A 136 3.15 -4.36 -2.06
N GLY A 137 3.94 -4.56 -3.11
CA GLY A 137 5.34 -4.97 -3.02
C GLY A 137 6.19 -3.96 -2.26
N VAL A 138 6.10 -2.67 -2.60
CA VAL A 138 6.84 -1.60 -1.90
C VAL A 138 6.44 -1.51 -0.42
N GLY A 139 5.14 -1.51 -0.11
CA GLY A 139 4.69 -1.44 1.28
C GLY A 139 5.13 -2.65 2.12
N ALA A 140 5.09 -3.85 1.55
CA ALA A 140 5.59 -5.06 2.20
C ALA A 140 7.12 -5.08 2.34
N GLY A 141 7.85 -4.58 1.33
CA GLY A 141 9.31 -4.45 1.37
C GLY A 141 9.77 -3.48 2.47
N VAL A 142 9.18 -2.28 2.52
CA VAL A 142 9.47 -1.29 3.56
C VAL A 142 9.04 -1.81 4.95
N GLY A 143 7.90 -2.50 5.03
CA GLY A 143 7.46 -3.19 6.24
C GLY A 143 8.48 -4.22 6.73
N SER A 144 9.01 -5.08 5.84
CA SER A 144 10.03 -6.08 6.19
C SER A 144 11.30 -5.45 6.80
N ILE A 145 11.72 -4.30 6.29
CA ILE A 145 12.82 -3.53 6.88
C ILE A 145 12.45 -3.06 8.29
N ALA A 146 11.25 -2.51 8.48
CA ALA A 146 10.77 -2.07 9.80
C ALA A 146 10.68 -3.24 10.79
N PHE A 147 10.23 -4.42 10.36
CA PHE A 147 10.21 -5.64 11.17
C PHE A 147 11.61 -6.02 11.64
N TYR A 148 12.58 -6.04 10.71
CA TYR A 148 13.97 -6.36 11.03
C TYR A 148 14.57 -5.38 12.04
N LEU A 149 14.42 -4.07 11.80
CA LEU A 149 14.97 -3.04 12.68
C LEU A 149 14.35 -3.07 14.08
N ALA A 150 13.02 -3.19 14.17
CA ALA A 150 12.32 -3.28 15.45
C ALA A 150 12.71 -4.56 16.20
N GLY A 151 12.76 -5.71 15.51
CA GLY A 151 13.17 -6.97 16.11
C GLY A 151 14.63 -6.96 16.58
N ALA A 152 15.54 -6.38 15.80
CA ALA A 152 16.94 -6.23 16.16
C ALA A 152 17.13 -5.28 17.36
N ALA A 153 16.33 -4.21 17.45
CA ALA A 153 16.32 -3.31 18.60
C ALA A 153 15.86 -4.04 19.87
N VAL A 154 14.73 -4.75 19.80
CA VAL A 154 14.17 -5.49 20.95
C VAL A 154 15.09 -6.63 21.40
N ALA A 155 15.63 -7.40 20.46
CA ALA A 155 16.58 -8.46 20.79
C ALA A 155 17.85 -7.90 21.45
N GLY A 156 18.29 -6.70 21.05
CA GLY A 156 19.40 -5.99 21.66
C GLY A 156 19.20 -5.58 23.12
N PHE A 157 17.95 -5.48 23.60
CA PHE A 157 17.67 -5.24 25.02
C PHE A 157 17.79 -6.51 25.87
N ARG A 158 17.72 -7.69 25.26
CA ARG A 158 17.75 -8.95 26.01
C ARG A 158 19.14 -9.58 26.12
N GLY A 159 20.12 -9.18 25.31
CA GLY A 159 21.47 -9.78 25.30
C GLY A 159 22.60 -8.75 25.31
N THR A 160 23.77 -9.13 25.83
CA THR A 160 24.93 -8.24 25.93
C THR A 160 25.63 -8.15 24.57
N ARG A 161 25.73 -6.95 23.99
CA ARG A 161 26.44 -6.74 22.70
C ARG A 161 27.96 -6.64 22.86
N ASP A 162 28.44 -6.37 24.06
CA ASP A 162 29.84 -6.05 24.32
C ASP A 162 30.50 -7.14 25.15
N PHE A 163 31.16 -8.06 24.45
CA PHE A 163 31.94 -9.16 25.03
C PHE A 163 33.42 -8.78 25.21
N HIS A 164 33.83 -7.59 24.78
CA HIS A 164 35.21 -7.11 24.99
C HIS A 164 35.49 -6.65 26.41
N ALA A 165 34.43 -6.39 27.20
CA ALA A 165 34.55 -6.10 28.63
C ALA A 165 34.48 -7.35 29.53
N ALA A 166 34.35 -8.55 28.96
CA ALA A 166 34.16 -9.79 29.70
C ALA A 166 35.47 -10.57 29.90
N GLU A 167 35.60 -11.21 31.05
CA GLU A 167 36.79 -11.98 31.41
C GLU A 167 36.87 -13.30 30.63
N LEU A 168 38.10 -13.77 30.37
CA LEU A 168 38.35 -15.07 29.77
C LEU A 168 37.69 -16.18 30.61
N GLY A 169 36.90 -17.04 29.97
CA GLY A 169 36.11 -18.08 30.63
C GLY A 169 34.72 -17.65 31.10
N GLN A 170 34.35 -16.37 30.96
CA GLN A 170 33.00 -15.90 31.31
C GLN A 170 31.97 -16.36 30.27
N ARG A 171 30.82 -16.85 30.75
CA ARG A 171 29.68 -17.24 29.91
C ARG A 171 28.82 -16.01 29.63
N ILE A 172 28.61 -15.68 28.36
CA ILE A 172 27.81 -14.53 27.91
C ILE A 172 26.71 -15.03 26.99
N GLU A 173 25.51 -14.47 27.13
CA GLU A 173 24.42 -14.67 26.20
C GLU A 173 24.42 -13.57 25.13
N LEU A 174 24.58 -13.98 23.88
CA LEU A 174 24.51 -13.08 22.74
C LEU A 174 23.33 -13.44 21.85
N VAL A 175 22.75 -12.42 21.24
CA VAL A 175 21.86 -12.60 20.10
C VAL A 175 22.72 -12.60 18.84
N PRO A 176 22.76 -13.71 18.07
CA PRO A 176 23.53 -13.76 16.84
C PRO A 176 23.06 -12.68 15.85
N PRO A 177 24.00 -11.94 15.21
CA PRO A 177 23.65 -11.03 14.14
C PRO A 177 22.96 -11.83 13.03
N LEU A 178 21.78 -11.38 12.63
CA LEU A 178 21.05 -11.96 11.51
C LEU A 178 21.36 -11.09 10.29
N GLU A 179 21.93 -11.68 9.26
CA GLU A 179 22.03 -11.05 7.93
C GLU A 179 20.88 -11.58 7.09
N PRO A 180 19.78 -10.82 6.92
CA PRO A 180 18.58 -11.36 6.30
C PRO A 180 18.76 -11.59 4.81
N GLY A 181 19.73 -10.94 4.15
CA GLY A 181 20.06 -11.16 2.74
C GLY A 181 18.84 -11.25 1.83
N LEU A 182 18.63 -12.41 1.21
CA LEU A 182 17.49 -12.69 0.32
C LEU A 182 16.14 -12.77 1.06
N GLY A 183 16.12 -12.98 2.37
CA GLY A 183 14.92 -13.01 3.19
C GLY A 183 14.11 -11.71 3.11
N PHE A 184 14.75 -10.55 2.86
CA PHE A 184 14.04 -9.30 2.63
C PHE A 184 13.09 -9.35 1.42
N THR A 185 13.33 -10.26 0.47
CA THR A 185 12.51 -10.40 -0.73
C THR A 185 11.25 -11.24 -0.52
N MET A 186 11.15 -11.99 0.61
CA MET A 186 9.99 -12.86 0.87
C MET A 186 8.69 -12.07 1.05
N ALA A 187 8.68 -11.03 1.87
CA ALA A 187 7.52 -10.16 2.03
C ALA A 187 7.02 -9.53 0.71
N PRO A 188 7.85 -8.83 -0.09
CA PRO A 188 7.39 -8.25 -1.35
C PRO A 188 7.01 -9.32 -2.39
N LEU A 189 7.68 -10.48 -2.42
CA LEU A 189 7.29 -11.57 -3.32
C LEU A 189 5.90 -12.10 -2.98
N ILE A 190 5.62 -12.37 -1.70
CA ILE A 190 4.32 -12.87 -1.27
C ILE A 190 3.23 -11.81 -1.49
N ALA A 191 3.50 -10.55 -1.19
CA ALA A 191 2.55 -9.46 -1.42
C ALA A 191 2.20 -9.28 -2.90
N THR A 192 3.21 -9.29 -3.78
CA THR A 192 3.01 -9.14 -5.23
C THR A 192 2.27 -10.34 -5.80
N MET A 193 2.61 -11.57 -5.42
CA MET A 193 1.91 -12.79 -5.83
C MET A 193 0.46 -12.83 -5.35
N ALA A 194 0.19 -12.43 -4.11
CA ALA A 194 -1.16 -12.38 -3.56
C ALA A 194 -2.05 -11.38 -4.31
N VAL A 195 -1.54 -10.18 -4.58
CA VAL A 195 -2.29 -9.17 -5.34
C VAL A 195 -2.44 -9.60 -6.80
N TRP A 196 -1.41 -10.17 -7.41
CA TRP A 196 -1.50 -10.70 -8.77
C TRP A 196 -2.58 -11.78 -8.89
N ALA A 197 -2.60 -12.75 -7.97
CA ALA A 197 -3.65 -13.77 -7.92
C ALA A 197 -5.04 -13.15 -7.73
N ALA A 198 -5.19 -12.14 -6.86
CA ALA A 198 -6.45 -11.45 -6.66
C ALA A 198 -6.93 -10.71 -7.93
N VAL A 199 -6.02 -10.04 -8.64
CA VAL A 199 -6.34 -9.39 -9.93
C VAL A 199 -6.88 -10.41 -10.94
N PHE A 200 -6.26 -11.59 -11.04
CA PHE A 200 -6.73 -12.64 -11.94
C PHE A 200 -8.10 -13.20 -11.56
N VAL A 201 -8.34 -13.44 -10.27
CA VAL A 201 -9.60 -14.02 -9.79
C VAL A 201 -10.76 -13.03 -9.88
N TYR A 202 -10.54 -11.77 -9.50
CA TYR A 202 -11.61 -10.76 -9.46
C TYR A 202 -11.75 -9.96 -10.76
N GLY A 203 -10.73 -9.94 -11.62
CA GLY A 203 -10.79 -9.27 -12.92
C GLY A 203 -11.42 -10.10 -14.04
N THR A 204 -11.73 -11.37 -13.81
CA THR A 204 -12.25 -12.30 -14.83
C THR A 204 -13.69 -12.74 -14.61
N LEU A 205 -14.41 -12.21 -13.61
CA LEU A 205 -15.83 -12.44 -13.44
C LEU A 205 -16.60 -11.43 -14.31
N PRO A 206 -17.13 -11.81 -15.49
CA PRO A 206 -18.14 -11.01 -16.14
C PRO A 206 -19.37 -10.89 -15.22
N ASP A 207 -19.97 -9.71 -15.20
CA ASP A 207 -21.29 -9.46 -14.60
C ASP A 207 -22.35 -10.29 -15.35
N GLU A 208 -22.47 -11.58 -15.05
CA GLU A 208 -23.52 -12.48 -15.56
C GLU A 208 -24.90 -12.18 -14.92
N ALA A 209 -25.11 -10.95 -14.42
CA ALA A 209 -26.30 -10.57 -13.66
C ALA A 209 -27.24 -9.59 -14.40
N SER A 210 -26.96 -9.22 -15.65
CA SER A 210 -27.84 -8.34 -16.44
C SER A 210 -28.56 -9.02 -17.62
N GLU A 211 -28.47 -10.35 -17.77
CA GLU A 211 -29.04 -11.08 -18.92
C GLU A 211 -30.22 -12.01 -18.54
N SER A 212 -31.10 -11.55 -17.64
CA SER A 212 -32.38 -12.24 -17.39
C SER A 212 -33.62 -11.36 -17.47
N GLU A 213 -33.51 -10.08 -17.84
CA GLU A 213 -34.65 -9.15 -17.92
C GLU A 213 -35.13 -8.87 -19.36
N GLY A 214 -35.05 -9.88 -20.23
CA GLY A 214 -35.35 -9.68 -21.66
C GLY A 214 -35.88 -10.89 -22.43
N VAL A 215 -36.40 -11.94 -21.78
CA VAL A 215 -37.09 -13.04 -22.48
C VAL A 215 -38.18 -13.61 -21.58
N ASP A 216 -39.39 -13.06 -21.65
CA ASP A 216 -40.61 -13.78 -22.03
C ASP A 216 -41.90 -13.04 -21.64
N SER A 217 -42.74 -12.88 -22.67
CA SER A 217 -44.21 -12.68 -22.68
C SER A 217 -44.79 -11.30 -22.37
#